data_AF-A0A1V5YHX9-F1
#
_entry.id   AF-A0A1V5YHX9-F1
#
_cell.length_a   1.000
_cell.length_b   1.000
_cell.length_c   1.000
_cell.angle_alpha   90.00
_cell.angle_beta   90.00
_cell.angle_gamma   90.00
#
_symmetry.space_group_name_H-M   'P 1'
#
loop_
_entity.id
_entity.type
_entity.pdbx_description
1 polymer ?
#
loop_
_entity_poly.entity_id
_entity_poly.type
_entity_poly.pdbx_seq_one_letter_code
_entity_poly.pdbx_strand_id
1 'polypeptide(L)'
;MNNPTAEPRDGEGINRRLESIALPVFLLMLGALALVPRTAVPQGVWATIAGVALLALNYARHHYGIRISLGSTILGVILFVSGVANLLGKDLPMFEILFVTAVANLIFYSLAGRGRKGDPRW
;
A
#
# COMPACT_ATOMS: atom_id res chain seq x y z
N MET A 1 24.90 -15.13 -33.14
CA MET A 1 24.22 -13.96 -32.56
C MET A 1 23.01 -14.45 -31.79
N ASN A 2 23.21 -14.80 -30.52
CA ASN A 2 22.22 -15.40 -29.64
C ASN A 2 21.63 -14.27 -28.80
N ASN A 3 20.34 -14.02 -29.00
CA ASN A 3 19.49 -13.24 -28.12
C ASN A 3 18.75 -14.21 -27.19
N PRO A 4 18.99 -14.18 -25.88
CA PRO A 4 18.03 -14.71 -24.92
C PRO A 4 17.50 -13.56 -24.08
N THR A 5 16.22 -13.29 -24.28
CA THR A 5 15.25 -12.81 -23.28
C THR A 5 15.86 -12.71 -21.88
N ALA A 6 15.97 -11.49 -21.36
CA ALA A 6 16.28 -11.26 -19.96
C ALA A 6 15.26 -12.02 -19.10
N GLU A 7 15.67 -13.18 -18.57
CA GLU A 7 14.96 -13.91 -17.53
C GLU A 7 14.59 -12.90 -16.43
N PRO A 8 13.29 -12.72 -16.10
CA PRO A 8 12.92 -11.84 -15.01
C PRO A 8 13.62 -12.36 -13.76
N ARG A 9 14.55 -11.57 -13.21
CA ARG A 9 15.23 -11.88 -11.93
C ARG A 9 14.16 -12.37 -10.97
N ASP A 10 14.34 -13.54 -10.38
CA ASP A 10 13.29 -14.31 -9.68
C ASP A 10 12.35 -13.46 -8.79
N GLY A 11 12.87 -12.41 -8.16
CA GLY A 11 12.10 -11.44 -7.37
C GLY A 11 11.09 -10.56 -8.15
N GLU A 12 11.34 -10.24 -9.42
CA GLU A 12 10.45 -9.43 -10.28
C GLU A 12 9.15 -10.20 -10.60
N GLY A 13 9.28 -11.51 -10.89
CA GLY A 13 8.15 -12.40 -11.14
C GLY A 13 7.28 -12.62 -9.91
N ILE A 14 7.91 -12.77 -8.73
CA ILE A 14 7.20 -12.88 -7.45
C ILE A 14 6.53 -11.56 -7.07
N ASN A 15 7.20 -10.41 -7.24
CA ASN A 15 6.59 -9.10 -6.95
C ASN A 15 5.34 -8.87 -7.80
N ARG A 16 5.40 -9.19 -9.09
CA ARG A 16 4.26 -9.03 -10.00
C ARG A 16 3.08 -9.92 -9.60
N ARG A 17 3.35 -11.14 -9.11
CA ARG A 17 2.32 -12.04 -8.55
C ARG A 17 1.74 -11.51 -7.24
N LEU A 18 2.58 -11.01 -6.34
CA LEU A 18 2.15 -10.39 -5.08
C LEU A 18 1.26 -9.18 -5.36
N GLU A 19 1.64 -8.31 -6.29
CA GLU A 19 0.82 -7.17 -6.70
C GLU A 19 -0.48 -7.63 -7.37
N SER A 20 -0.45 -8.66 -8.21
CA SER A 20 -1.65 -9.20 -8.86
C SER A 20 -2.68 -9.80 -7.92
N ILE A 21 -2.29 -10.18 -6.69
CA ILE A 21 -3.19 -10.74 -5.67
C ILE A 21 -3.55 -9.66 -4.63
N ALA A 22 -2.54 -8.97 -4.11
CA ALA A 22 -2.73 -8.01 -3.03
C ALA A 22 -3.48 -6.76 -3.47
N LEU A 23 -3.29 -6.31 -4.71
CA LEU A 23 -4.03 -5.17 -5.26
C LEU A 23 -5.53 -5.46 -5.35
N PRO A 24 -6.00 -6.55 -6.01
CA PRO A 24 -7.43 -6.83 -6.04
C PRO A 24 -8.02 -7.15 -4.66
N VAL A 25 -7.28 -7.80 -3.75
CA VAL A 25 -7.74 -7.98 -2.35
C VAL A 25 -7.93 -6.64 -1.64
N PHE A 26 -6.99 -5.71 -1.81
CA PHE A 26 -7.10 -4.35 -1.27
C PHE A 26 -8.28 -3.57 -1.88
N LEU A 27 -8.48 -3.65 -3.20
CA LEU A 27 -9.63 -3.04 -3.87
C LEU A 27 -10.96 -3.67 -3.46
N LEU A 28 -11.00 -4.99 -3.26
CA LEU A 28 -12.18 -5.70 -2.78
C LEU A 28 -12.57 -5.23 -1.37
N MET A 29 -11.58 -5.01 -0.49
CA MET A 29 -11.82 -4.44 0.83
C MET A 29 -12.28 -2.98 0.78
N LEU A 30 -11.73 -2.16 -0.12
CA LEU A 30 -12.19 -0.79 -0.37
C LEU A 30 -13.62 -0.75 -0.93
N GLY A 31 -13.97 -1.66 -1.84
CA GLY A 31 -15.32 -1.81 -2.37
C GLY A 31 -16.32 -2.24 -1.30
N ALA A 32 -15.93 -3.19 -0.44
CA ALA A 32 -16.74 -3.59 0.71
C ALA A 32 -16.95 -2.42 1.68
N LEU A 33 -15.93 -1.61 1.95
CA LEU A 33 -16.05 -0.40 2.77
C LEU A 33 -17.05 0.62 2.19
N ALA A 34 -17.10 0.74 0.86
CA ALA A 34 -18.01 1.67 0.19
C ALA A 34 -19.48 1.20 0.19
N LEU A 35 -19.71 -0.12 0.12
CA LEU A 35 -21.05 -0.70 0.05
C LEU A 35 -21.65 -0.99 1.44
N VAL A 36 -20.83 -1.31 2.43
CA VAL A 36 -21.32 -1.67 3.76
C VAL A 36 -21.71 -0.40 4.52
N PRO A 37 -22.97 -0.30 4.99
CA PRO A 37 -23.40 0.86 5.75
C PRO A 37 -22.56 1.00 7.03
N ARG A 38 -22.18 2.23 7.36
CA ARG A 38 -21.33 2.55 8.53
C ARG A 38 -21.92 2.11 9.87
N THR A 39 -23.21 1.82 9.90
CA THR A 39 -23.93 1.28 11.06
C THR A 39 -23.68 -0.22 11.29
N ALA A 40 -23.26 -0.96 10.26
CA ALA A 40 -23.00 -2.39 10.37
C ALA A 40 -21.59 -2.69 10.90
N VAL A 41 -20.60 -1.85 10.55
CA VAL A 41 -19.19 -2.06 10.94
C VAL A 41 -18.56 -0.72 11.32
N PRO A 42 -18.01 -0.58 12.55
CA PRO A 42 -17.37 0.64 13.01
C PRO A 42 -16.22 1.07 12.10
N GLN A 43 -16.05 2.38 11.95
CA GLN A 43 -15.04 2.97 11.08
C GLN A 43 -13.61 2.49 11.42
N GLY A 44 -13.30 2.31 12.71
CA GLY A 44 -12.04 1.77 13.18
C GLY A 44 -11.72 0.36 12.67
N VAL A 45 -12.72 -0.52 12.54
CA VAL A 45 -12.52 -1.90 12.03
C VAL A 45 -11.98 -1.86 10.61
N TRP A 46 -12.55 -0.99 9.77
CA TRP A 46 -12.11 -0.84 8.39
C TRP A 46 -10.68 -0.32 8.26
N ALA A 47 -10.32 0.71 9.04
CA ALA A 47 -8.95 1.22 9.08
C ALA A 47 -7.97 0.16 9.58
N THR A 48 -8.34 -0.61 10.61
CA THR A 48 -7.51 -1.70 11.11
C THR A 48 -7.29 -2.77 10.06
N ILE A 49 -8.35 -3.23 9.38
CA ILE A 49 -8.25 -4.26 8.33
C ILE A 49 -7.38 -3.75 7.16
N ALA A 50 -7.59 -2.52 6.70
CA ALA A 50 -6.80 -1.92 5.63
C ALA A 50 -5.33 -1.77 6.02
N GLY A 51 -5.05 -1.36 7.25
CA GLY A 51 -3.69 -1.29 7.81
C GLY A 51 -3.03 -2.66 7.83
N VAL A 52 -3.69 -3.68 8.40
CA VAL A 52 -3.18 -5.05 8.44
C VAL A 52 -2.88 -5.58 7.04
N ALA A 53 -3.74 -5.36 6.05
CA ALA A 53 -3.52 -5.82 4.68
C ALA A 53 -2.25 -5.20 4.06
N LEU A 54 -2.03 -3.89 4.25
CA LEU A 54 -0.83 -3.20 3.76
C LEU A 54 0.44 -3.64 4.49
N LEU A 55 0.39 -3.87 5.80
CA LEU A 55 1.53 -4.42 6.55
C LEU A 55 1.82 -5.85 6.12
N ALA A 56 0.81 -6.70 5.97
CA ALA A 56 0.95 -8.09 5.54
C ALA A 56 1.60 -8.19 4.16
N LEU A 57 1.24 -7.29 3.23
CA LEU A 57 1.88 -7.20 1.92
C LEU A 57 3.37 -6.86 2.03
N ASN A 58 3.75 -5.90 2.88
CA ASN A 58 5.15 -5.55 3.08
C ASN A 58 5.94 -6.62 3.83
N TYR A 59 5.30 -7.32 4.77
CA TYR A 59 5.85 -8.47 5.44
C TYR A 59 6.14 -9.61 4.44
N ALA A 60 5.19 -9.91 3.54
CA ALA A 60 5.40 -10.86 2.47
C ALA A 60 6.56 -10.44 1.55
N ARG A 61 6.63 -9.16 1.14
CA ARG A 61 7.78 -8.64 0.36
C ARG A 61 9.11 -8.84 1.09
N HIS A 62 9.15 -8.55 2.39
CA HIS A 62 10.36 -8.75 3.20
C HIS A 62 10.79 -10.22 3.24
N HIS A 63 9.84 -11.14 3.43
CA HIS A 63 10.11 -12.59 3.49
C HIS A 63 10.65 -13.13 2.16
N TYR A 64 10.16 -12.61 1.02
CA TYR A 64 10.64 -13.00 -0.31
C TYR A 64 11.86 -12.19 -0.80
N GLY A 65 12.49 -11.38 0.05
CA GLY A 65 13.67 -10.57 -0.32
C GLY A 65 13.37 -9.44 -1.32
N ILE A 66 12.09 -9.07 -1.49
CA ILE A 66 11.64 -8.00 -2.37
C ILE A 66 11.75 -6.66 -1.64
N ARG A 67 12.13 -5.61 -2.37
CA ARG A 67 12.21 -4.24 -1.83
C ARG A 67 10.88 -3.84 -1.18
N ILE A 68 10.93 -3.54 0.11
CA ILE A 68 9.79 -3.04 0.87
C ILE A 68 9.38 -1.67 0.30
N SER A 69 8.08 -1.46 0.08
CA SER A 69 7.58 -0.15 -0.35
C SER A 69 7.29 0.68 0.90
N LEU A 70 8.16 1.68 1.12
CA LEU A 70 8.05 2.62 2.24
C LEU A 70 6.66 3.28 2.31
N GLY A 71 6.11 3.66 1.16
CA GLY A 71 4.78 4.29 1.08
C GLY A 71 3.67 3.39 1.63
N SER A 72 3.62 2.12 1.19
CA SER A 72 2.62 1.17 1.69
C SER A 72 2.85 0.77 3.15
N THR A 73 4.11 0.79 3.62
CA THR A 73 4.44 0.49 5.02
C THR A 73 3.97 1.62 5.94
N ILE A 74 4.33 2.87 5.62
CA ILE A 74 3.90 4.05 6.39
C ILE A 74 2.38 4.15 6.40
N LEU A 75 1.74 4.04 5.23
CA LEU A 75 0.29 4.09 5.11
C LEU A 75 -0.38 2.98 5.91
N GLY A 76 0.15 1.76 5.84
CA GLY A 76 -0.36 0.64 6.61
C GLY A 76 -0.27 0.87 8.12
N VAL A 77 0.86 1.35 8.61
CA VAL A 77 1.07 1.62 10.05
C VAL A 77 0.12 2.71 10.54
N ILE A 78 0.01 3.81 9.80
CA ILE A 78 -0.90 4.90 10.14
C ILE A 78 -2.35 4.39 10.19
N LEU A 79 -2.80 3.66 9.17
CA LEU A 79 -4.15 3.10 9.14
C LEU A 79 -4.41 2.14 10.29
N PHE A 80 -3.46 1.26 10.58
CA PHE A 80 -3.58 0.30 11.66
C PHE A 80 -3.71 1.00 13.02
N VAL A 81 -2.79 1.93 13.33
CA VAL A 81 -2.80 2.67 14.60
C VAL A 81 -4.05 3.52 14.73
N SER A 82 -4.46 4.22 13.68
CA SER A 82 -5.68 5.03 13.67
C SER A 82 -6.93 4.17 13.82
N GLY A 83 -6.99 3.01 13.18
CA GLY A 83 -8.10 2.06 13.31
C GLY A 83 -8.22 1.52 14.74
N VAL A 84 -7.11 1.08 15.32
CA VAL A 84 -7.07 0.61 16.72
C VAL A 84 -7.44 1.73 17.69
N ALA A 85 -6.96 2.96 17.48
CA ALA A 85 -7.32 4.10 18.30
C ALA A 85 -8.83 4.41 18.25
N ASN A 86 -9.45 4.28 17.07
CA ASN A 86 -10.90 4.44 16.92
C ASN A 86 -11.69 3.34 17.63
N LEU A 87 -11.22 2.09 17.58
CA LEU A 87 -11.81 0.98 18.34
C LEU A 87 -11.69 1.15 19.86
N LEU A 88 -10.69 1.89 20.33
CA LEU A 88 -10.53 2.26 21.74
C LEU A 88 -11.35 3.50 22.15
N GLY A 89 -12.25 3.99 21.29
CA GLY A 89 -13.14 5.11 21.57
C GLY A 89 -12.53 6.49 21.31
N LYS A 90 -11.37 6.58 20.66
CA LYS A 90 -10.85 7.86 20.17
C LYS A 90 -11.38 8.13 18.76
N ASP A 91 -12.29 9.09 18.63
CA ASP A 91 -12.81 9.49 17.33
C ASP A 91 -11.72 10.18 16.50
N LEU A 92 -10.99 9.39 15.70
CA LEU A 92 -10.04 9.89 14.73
C LEU A 92 -10.72 10.05 13.35
N PRO A 93 -10.49 11.20 12.69
CA PRO A 93 -11.07 11.51 11.40
C PRO A 93 -10.37 10.71 10.30
N MET A 94 -10.92 9.54 9.95
CA MET A 94 -10.23 8.56 9.09
C MET A 94 -10.14 8.96 7.62
N PHE A 95 -11.07 9.78 7.11
CA PHE A 95 -10.98 10.26 5.73
C PHE A 95 -9.78 11.20 5.56
N GLU A 96 -9.54 12.03 6.56
CA GLU A 96 -8.49 13.02 6.66
C GLU A 96 -7.13 12.33 6.78
N ILE A 97 -7.04 11.28 7.60
CA ILE A 97 -5.83 10.46 7.71
C ILE A 97 -5.48 9.80 6.36
N LEU A 98 -6.47 9.20 5.70
CA LEU A 98 -6.29 8.60 4.37
C LEU A 98 -5.83 9.66 3.34
N PHE A 99 -6.48 10.82 3.33
CA PHE A 99 -6.20 11.89 2.39
C PHE A 99 -4.79 12.47 2.57
N VAL A 100 -4.43 12.84 3.80
CA VAL A 100 -3.10 13.38 4.13
C VAL A 100 -2.01 12.37 3.75
N THR A 101 -2.22 11.09 4.07
CA THR A 101 -1.21 10.06 3.78
C THR A 101 -1.10 9.78 2.29
N ALA A 102 -2.21 9.75 1.55
CA ALA A 102 -2.20 9.58 0.10
C ALA A 102 -1.47 10.75 -0.60
N VAL A 103 -1.75 11.99 -0.20
CA VAL A 103 -1.09 13.19 -0.72
C VAL A 103 0.39 13.20 -0.37
N ALA A 104 0.76 12.89 0.88
CA ALA A 104 2.15 12.82 1.30
C ALA A 104 2.93 11.77 0.48
N ASN A 105 2.32 10.60 0.25
CA ASN A 105 2.90 9.53 -0.56
C ASN A 105 3.05 9.96 -2.03
N LEU A 106 2.06 10.65 -2.60
CA LEU A 106 2.13 11.19 -3.96
C LEU A 106 3.26 12.22 -4.11
N ILE A 107 3.40 13.13 -3.14
CA ILE A 107 4.49 14.12 -3.10
C ILE A 107 5.83 13.39 -3.01
N PHE A 108 5.97 12.40 -2.14
CA PHE A 108 7.18 11.61 -2.01
C PHE A 108 7.57 10.94 -3.34
N TYR A 109 6.62 10.29 -4.03
CA TYR A 109 6.86 9.70 -5.35
C TYR A 109 7.21 10.74 -6.42
N SER A 110 6.57 11.91 -6.40
CA SER A 110 6.86 13.02 -7.33
C SER A 110 8.26 13.61 -7.12
N LEU A 111 8.71 13.69 -5.87
CA LEU A 111 10.06 14.14 -5.52
C LEU A 111 11.10 13.07 -5.87
N ALA A 112 10.84 11.81 -5.54
CA ALA A 112 11.73 10.69 -5.84
C ALA A 112 11.87 10.42 -7.36
N GLY A 113 10.80 10.65 -8.14
CA GLY A 113 10.81 10.52 -9.60
C GLY A 113 11.57 11.63 -10.34
N ARG A 114 11.79 12.78 -9.69
CA ARG A 114 12.50 13.92 -10.29
C ARG A 114 14.01 13.72 -10.41
N GLY A 115 14.58 12.74 -9.70
CA GLY A 115 16.02 12.41 -9.74
C GLY A 115 16.49 11.57 -10.95
N ARG A 116 15.59 11.17 -11.86
CA ARG A 116 15.91 10.34 -13.05
C ARG A 116 15.81 11.06 -14.40
N LYS A 117 15.79 12.40 -14.41
CA LYS A 117 15.90 13.20 -15.64
C LYS A 117 17.24 13.93 -15.67
N GLY A 118 18.27 13.22 -16.10
CA GLY A 118 19.59 13.78 -16.30
C GLY A 118 20.50 12.81 -17.02
N ASP A 119 20.20 12.52 -18.30
CA ASP A 119 21.20 12.42 -19.38
C ASP A 119 20.51 12.21 -20.75
N PRO A 120 20.21 13.27 -21.53
CA PRO A 120 20.03 13.13 -22.96
C PRO A 120 21.42 13.19 -23.61
N ARG A 121 22.04 12.02 -23.77
CA ARG A 121 23.17 11.84 -24.69
C ARG A 121 22.67 11.27 -26.01
N TRP A 122 22.31 12.18 -26.91
CA TRP A 122 22.42 12.01 -28.36
C TRP A 122 22.71 13.38 -28.97
#